data_AF-A0A1Y1VGN6-F1
#
_entry.id   AF-A0A1Y1VGN6-F1
#
_cell.length_a   1.000
_cell.length_b   1.000
_cell.length_c   1.000
_cell.angle_alpha   90.00
_cell.angle_beta   90.00
_cell.angle_gamma   90.00
#
_symmetry.space_group_name_H-M   'P 1'
#
loop_
_entity.id
_entity.type
_entity.pdbx_description
1 polymer ?
#
loop_
_entity_poly.entity_id
_entity_poly.type
_entity_poly.pdbx_seq_one_letter_code
_entity_poly.pdbx_strand_id
1 'polypeptide(L)'
;SNIVRIIFNTDIFRIPITGKNHFNIYNANTLIFYSENGTTFDFRNSVQSSFTFHLNTNQVNVVFQNITFTNFGNYELKSIEMFFLNFKDYSDNYTIEFDNCIFKDSIGTILQSNIKCTKHIQTTPQLIFNKCKFSALDQILEVVHEKDDSFKKSYECFSILFKDCFFENLKFIGEVDFANLEFNN
;
A
#
# COMPACT_ATOMS: atom_id res chain seq x y z
N SER A 1 21.88 -3.41 -5.10
CA SER A 1 20.43 -3.66 -5.10
C SER A 1 20.03 -4.19 -6.46
N ASN A 2 19.15 -5.19 -6.53
CA ASN A 2 18.58 -5.61 -7.81
C ASN A 2 17.27 -4.86 -8.06
N ILE A 3 17.04 -4.47 -9.31
CA ILE A 3 15.81 -3.79 -9.71
C ILE A 3 15.08 -4.73 -10.67
N VAL A 4 13.85 -5.09 -10.31
CA VAL A 4 12.92 -5.84 -11.15
C VAL A 4 11.83 -4.89 -11.58
N ARG A 5 11.64 -4.71 -12.88
CA ARG A 5 10.58 -3.87 -13.44
C ARG A 5 9.58 -4.73 -14.20
N ILE A 6 8.31 -4.64 -13.80
CA ILE A 6 7.16 -5.23 -14.48
C ILE A 6 6.48 -4.12 -15.27
N ILE A 7 6.44 -4.27 -16.59
CA ILE A 7 5.93 -3.25 -17.52
C ILE A 7 4.55 -3.66 -18.04
N PHE A 8 3.58 -2.76 -17.91
CA PHE A 8 2.21 -2.95 -18.40
C PHE A 8 1.95 -2.06 -19.61
N ASN A 9 1.76 -2.72 -20.77
CA ASN A 9 1.52 -2.09 -22.07
C ASN A 9 0.04 -2.12 -22.49
N THR A 10 -0.86 -2.52 -21.59
CA THR A 10 -2.30 -2.63 -21.84
C THR A 10 -3.03 -1.54 -21.08
N ASP A 11 -4.07 -0.96 -21.68
CA ASP A 11 -4.88 0.08 -21.02
C ASP A 11 -5.57 -0.44 -19.75
N ILE A 12 -6.02 -1.70 -19.77
CA ILE A 12 -6.74 -2.34 -18.66
C ILE A 12 -6.18 -3.74 -18.41
N PHE A 13 -5.67 -3.93 -17.19
CA PHE A 13 -5.28 -5.22 -16.63
C PHE A 13 -6.34 -5.67 -15.62
N ARG A 14 -7.16 -6.66 -15.99
CA ARG A 14 -8.24 -7.16 -15.12
C ARG A 14 -7.68 -8.17 -14.13
N ILE A 15 -7.73 -7.84 -12.84
CA ILE A 15 -7.29 -8.74 -11.79
C ILE A 15 -8.25 -9.94 -11.71
N PRO A 16 -7.76 -11.20 -11.68
CA PRO A 16 -8.60 -12.37 -11.46
C PRO A 16 -9.45 -12.23 -10.18
N ILE A 17 -10.76 -12.48 -10.24
CA ILE A 17 -11.69 -12.32 -9.09
C ILE A 17 -11.21 -13.15 -7.89
N THR A 18 -10.72 -14.36 -8.14
CA THR A 18 -10.15 -15.27 -7.14
C THR A 18 -8.62 -15.25 -7.13
N GLY A 19 -8.02 -14.16 -7.62
CA GLY A 19 -6.57 -14.03 -7.80
C GLY A 19 -5.87 -13.91 -6.46
N LYS A 20 -5.02 -14.88 -6.14
CA LYS A 20 -4.14 -14.83 -4.98
C LYS A 20 -2.81 -14.21 -5.39
N ASN A 21 -2.74 -12.88 -5.39
CA ASN A 21 -1.55 -12.17 -5.84
C ASN A 21 -0.57 -11.97 -4.67
N HIS A 22 0.20 -13.01 -4.37
CA HIS A 22 1.19 -12.98 -3.29
C HIS A 22 2.58 -12.69 -3.85
N PHE A 23 3.23 -11.66 -3.32
CA PHE A 23 4.61 -11.30 -3.65
C PHE A 23 5.49 -11.54 -2.45
N ASN A 24 6.47 -12.44 -2.59
CA ASN A 24 7.50 -12.63 -1.59
C ASN A 24 8.73 -11.83 -2.01
N ILE A 25 9.03 -10.75 -1.29
CA ILE A 25 10.15 -9.86 -1.62
C ILE A 25 11.22 -9.97 -0.54
N TYR A 26 12.39 -10.38 -0.96
CA TYR A 26 13.55 -10.62 -0.09
C TYR A 26 14.63 -9.56 -0.34
N ASN A 27 15.39 -9.20 0.69
CA ASN A 27 16.68 -8.49 0.71
C ASN A 27 17.10 -7.66 -0.53
N ALA A 28 17.27 -6.35 -0.34
CA ALA A 28 17.93 -5.41 -1.25
C ALA A 28 17.35 -5.38 -2.68
N ASN A 29 16.05 -5.62 -2.79
CA ASN A 29 15.32 -5.65 -4.05
C ASN A 29 14.39 -4.45 -4.18
N THR A 30 14.36 -3.89 -5.38
CA THR A 30 13.37 -2.92 -5.80
C THR A 30 12.45 -3.58 -6.82
N LEU A 31 11.16 -3.64 -6.53
CA LEU A 31 10.13 -4.12 -7.45
C LEU A 31 9.33 -2.93 -7.96
N ILE A 32 9.33 -2.70 -9.27
CA ILE A 32 8.63 -1.58 -9.89
C ILE A 32 7.54 -2.10 -10.82
N PHE A 33 6.29 -1.73 -10.54
CA PHE A 33 5.15 -1.89 -11.45
C PHE A 33 4.98 -0.57 -12.21
N TYR A 34 5.13 -0.60 -13.54
CA TYR A 34 5.21 0.61 -14.36
C TYR A 34 4.35 0.52 -15.61
N SER A 35 3.71 1.63 -15.98
CA SER A 35 3.11 1.81 -17.30
C SER A 35 3.47 3.18 -17.87
N GLU A 36 3.90 3.23 -19.12
CA GLU A 36 4.25 4.49 -19.79
C GLU A 36 2.99 5.32 -20.11
N ASN A 37 1.96 4.68 -20.66
CA ASN A 37 0.72 5.34 -21.09
C ASN A 37 -0.38 5.32 -20.02
N GLY A 38 -0.08 4.77 -18.85
CA GLY A 38 -1.05 4.48 -17.81
C GLY A 38 -1.72 3.14 -18.05
N THR A 39 -1.90 2.38 -16.98
CA THR A 39 -2.69 1.13 -16.98
C THR A 39 -3.72 1.20 -15.87
N THR A 40 -4.88 0.58 -16.09
CA THR A 40 -5.91 0.40 -15.06
C THR A 40 -5.87 -1.03 -14.53
N PHE A 41 -5.64 -1.19 -13.23
CA PHE A 41 -5.86 -2.44 -12.50
C PHE A 41 -7.31 -2.46 -12.02
N ASP A 42 -8.12 -3.25 -12.72
CA ASP A 42 -9.56 -3.40 -12.47
C ASP A 42 -9.80 -4.66 -11.63
N PHE A 43 -10.21 -4.47 -10.38
CA PHE A 43 -10.49 -5.54 -9.42
C PHE A 43 -11.90 -6.12 -9.55
N ARG A 44 -12.73 -5.58 -10.46
CA ARG A 44 -14.05 -6.13 -10.82
C ARG A 44 -14.99 -6.36 -9.63
N ASN A 45 -14.96 -5.45 -8.67
CA ASN A 45 -15.70 -5.46 -7.41
C ASN A 45 -15.50 -6.75 -6.60
N SER A 46 -14.31 -7.37 -6.72
CA SER A 46 -13.96 -8.55 -5.94
C SER A 46 -13.20 -8.15 -4.68
N VAL A 47 -13.63 -8.75 -3.57
CA VAL A 47 -12.95 -8.68 -2.28
C VAL A 47 -11.80 -9.68 -2.18
N GLN A 48 -11.79 -10.72 -3.03
CA GLN A 48 -10.83 -11.83 -2.96
C GLN A 48 -9.57 -11.55 -3.77
N SER A 49 -9.60 -10.52 -4.61
CA SER A 49 -8.47 -10.09 -5.43
C SER A 49 -7.69 -8.99 -4.71
N SER A 50 -6.87 -9.38 -3.74
CA SER A 50 -5.94 -8.44 -3.08
C SER A 50 -4.51 -8.68 -3.56
N PHE A 51 -3.64 -7.72 -3.29
CA PHE A 51 -2.20 -7.85 -3.37
C PHE A 51 -1.64 -8.06 -1.97
N THR A 52 -1.00 -9.20 -1.74
CA THR A 52 -0.32 -9.46 -0.47
C THR A 52 1.18 -9.40 -0.67
N PHE A 53 1.84 -8.50 0.05
CA PHE A 53 3.28 -8.36 0.08
C PHE A 53 3.84 -9.00 1.35
N HIS A 54 4.61 -10.07 1.18
CA HIS A 54 5.38 -10.70 2.24
C HIS A 54 6.79 -10.12 2.20
N LEU A 55 7.08 -9.22 3.13
CA LEU A 55 8.32 -8.46 3.17
C LEU A 55 9.28 -9.08 4.19
N ASN A 56 10.43 -9.54 3.71
CA ASN A 56 11.51 -10.02 4.56
C ASN A 56 12.58 -8.91 4.65
N THR A 57 12.80 -8.40 5.86
CA THR A 57 13.42 -7.10 6.07
C THR A 57 14.93 -7.12 5.91
N ASN A 58 15.38 -6.54 4.79
CA ASN A 58 16.64 -5.82 4.61
C ASN A 58 16.49 -4.93 3.37
N GLN A 59 15.99 -3.69 3.53
CA GLN A 59 15.92 -2.68 2.46
C GLN A 59 15.11 -3.13 1.23
N VAL A 60 13.79 -3.20 1.37
CA VAL A 60 12.88 -3.53 0.26
C VAL A 60 12.15 -2.29 -0.22
N ASN A 61 12.15 -2.06 -1.54
CA ASN A 61 11.41 -0.97 -2.16
C ASN A 61 10.38 -1.54 -3.14
N VAL A 62 9.11 -1.17 -3.00
CA VAL A 62 8.06 -1.49 -3.97
C VAL A 62 7.53 -0.18 -4.53
N VAL A 63 7.48 -0.04 -5.85
CA VAL A 63 7.05 1.19 -6.50
C VAL A 63 5.95 0.87 -7.51
N PHE A 64 4.83 1.57 -7.43
CA PHE A 64 3.80 1.61 -8.45
C PHE A 64 3.86 2.97 -9.14
N GLN A 65 3.97 2.97 -10.46
CA GLN A 65 4.16 4.19 -11.25
C GLN A 65 3.14 4.25 -12.37
N ASN A 66 2.33 5.33 -12.37
CA ASN A 66 1.35 5.62 -13.42
C ASN A 66 0.30 4.48 -13.57
N ILE A 67 -0.30 4.08 -12.44
CA ILE A 67 -1.30 3.01 -12.39
C ILE A 67 -2.59 3.56 -11.76
N THR A 68 -3.72 3.23 -12.38
CA THR A 68 -5.05 3.44 -11.80
C THR A 68 -5.55 2.15 -11.17
N PHE A 69 -5.91 2.18 -9.90
CA PHE A 69 -6.55 1.07 -9.18
C PHE A 69 -8.05 1.38 -9.03
N THR A 70 -8.92 0.45 -9.44
CA THR A 70 -10.37 0.69 -9.45
C THR A 70 -11.20 -0.55 -9.21
N ASN A 71 -12.46 -0.33 -8.80
CA ASN A 71 -13.46 -1.36 -8.58
C ASN A 71 -12.99 -2.41 -7.56
N PHE A 72 -12.31 -2.02 -6.49
CA PHE A 72 -11.98 -2.96 -5.42
C PHE A 72 -13.11 -3.04 -4.40
N GLY A 73 -13.36 -4.25 -3.90
CA GLY A 73 -14.31 -4.48 -2.83
C GLY A 73 -15.76 -4.69 -3.28
N ASN A 74 -16.61 -5.10 -2.34
CA ASN A 74 -18.05 -5.18 -2.52
C ASN A 74 -18.75 -4.71 -1.23
N TYR A 75 -20.03 -4.31 -1.33
CA TYR A 75 -20.77 -3.78 -0.17
C TYR A 75 -21.13 -4.84 0.89
N GLU A 76 -20.94 -6.12 0.61
CA GLU A 76 -21.41 -7.21 1.47
C GLU A 76 -20.43 -7.53 2.61
N LEU A 77 -19.15 -7.19 2.46
CA LEU A 77 -18.10 -7.50 3.43
C LEU A 77 -17.44 -6.22 3.95
N LYS A 78 -17.43 -6.06 5.29
CA LYS A 78 -16.71 -5.00 5.98
C LYS A 78 -15.32 -5.52 6.39
N SER A 79 -14.30 -4.67 6.30
CA SER A 79 -12.87 -4.98 6.58
C SER A 79 -12.24 -5.90 5.54
N ILE A 80 -11.89 -5.29 4.40
CA ILE A 80 -11.18 -5.92 3.29
C ILE A 80 -10.16 -4.91 2.75
N GLU A 81 -9.01 -5.41 2.33
CA GLU A 81 -7.86 -4.60 1.94
C GLU A 81 -7.40 -4.89 0.51
N MET A 82 -7.16 -3.83 -0.28
CA MET A 82 -6.64 -3.98 -1.65
C MET A 82 -5.17 -4.40 -1.60
N PHE A 83 -4.41 -3.80 -0.68
CA PHE A 83 -3.02 -4.12 -0.38
C PHE A 83 -2.89 -4.59 1.06
N PHE A 84 -2.32 -5.77 1.25
CA PHE A 84 -1.96 -6.28 2.57
C PHE A 84 -0.44 -6.39 2.70
N LEU A 85 0.12 -5.67 3.67
CA LEU A 85 1.54 -5.73 3.99
C LEU A 85 1.76 -6.65 5.19
N ASN A 86 2.44 -7.76 4.94
CA ASN A 86 2.75 -8.77 5.93
C ASN A 86 4.27 -8.84 6.18
N PHE A 87 4.67 -8.68 7.44
CA PHE A 87 6.06 -8.70 7.86
C PHE A 87 6.35 -9.98 8.63
N LYS A 88 7.43 -10.67 8.26
CA LYS A 88 7.83 -11.88 8.97
C LYS A 88 8.37 -11.57 10.37
N ASP A 89 9.27 -10.59 10.44
CA ASP A 89 10.00 -10.22 11.65
C ASP A 89 9.66 -8.77 12.03
N TYR A 90 10.60 -7.84 11.93
CA TYR A 90 10.35 -6.42 12.16
C TYR A 90 9.81 -5.74 10.91
N SER A 91 9.13 -4.61 11.04
CA SER A 91 8.68 -3.77 9.91
C SER A 91 9.67 -2.64 9.64
N ASP A 92 10.96 -2.95 9.67
CA ASP A 92 12.05 -1.99 9.55
C ASP A 92 12.65 -1.97 8.13
N ASN A 93 13.07 -0.78 7.67
CA ASN A 93 13.81 -0.55 6.42
C ASN A 93 13.10 -1.06 5.16
N TYR A 94 11.93 -0.49 4.86
CA TYR A 94 11.23 -0.71 3.59
C TYR A 94 10.53 0.57 3.14
N THR A 95 10.27 0.68 1.84
CA THR A 95 9.43 1.74 1.28
C THR A 95 8.49 1.15 0.26
N ILE A 96 7.21 1.50 0.35
CA ILE A 96 6.22 1.31 -0.70
C ILE A 96 5.80 2.68 -1.18
N GLU A 97 6.01 2.91 -2.47
CA GLU A 97 5.75 4.18 -3.12
C GLU A 97 4.70 4.01 -4.22
N PHE A 98 3.71 4.90 -4.20
CA PHE A 98 2.75 5.09 -5.26
C PHE A 98 3.03 6.46 -5.88
N ASP A 99 3.53 6.46 -7.12
CA ASP A 99 3.95 7.66 -7.84
C ASP A 99 3.05 7.88 -9.05
N ASN A 100 2.36 9.02 -9.09
CA ASN A 100 1.36 9.36 -10.11
C ASN A 100 0.27 8.27 -10.25
N CYS A 101 -0.21 7.73 -9.13
CA CYS A 101 -1.26 6.70 -9.12
C CYS A 101 -2.65 7.29 -8.84
N ILE A 102 -3.68 6.60 -9.32
CA ILE A 102 -5.08 6.97 -9.08
C ILE A 102 -5.78 5.81 -8.37
N PHE A 103 -6.47 6.09 -7.27
CA PHE A 103 -7.31 5.15 -6.56
C PHE A 103 -8.75 5.64 -6.66
N LYS A 104 -9.64 4.86 -7.27
CA LYS A 104 -11.02 5.29 -7.44
C LYS A 104 -12.05 4.18 -7.35
N ASP A 105 -13.28 4.57 -7.02
CA ASP A 105 -14.47 3.69 -7.10
C ASP A 105 -14.23 2.36 -6.35
N SER A 106 -13.75 2.45 -5.11
CA SER A 106 -13.37 1.27 -4.33
C SER A 106 -13.93 1.35 -2.91
N ILE A 107 -14.40 0.20 -2.44
CA ILE A 107 -15.03 -0.01 -1.13
C ILE A 107 -14.06 -0.82 -0.26
N GLY A 108 -13.95 -0.46 1.01
CA GLY A 108 -12.97 -1.04 1.93
C GLY A 108 -11.70 -0.20 2.06
N THR A 109 -10.62 -0.85 2.50
CA THR A 109 -9.33 -0.22 2.79
C THR A 109 -8.40 -0.38 1.59
N ILE A 110 -7.79 0.70 1.12
CA ILE A 110 -6.76 0.60 0.08
C ILE A 110 -5.56 -0.18 0.60
N LEU A 111 -4.98 0.21 1.73
CA LEU A 111 -3.77 -0.43 2.26
C LEU A 111 -3.91 -0.73 3.74
N GLN A 112 -3.73 -1.99 4.08
CA GLN A 112 -3.60 -2.47 5.44
C GLN A 112 -2.17 -2.93 5.72
N SER A 113 -1.64 -2.56 6.88
CA SER A 113 -0.31 -2.93 7.32
C SER A 113 -0.29 -3.29 8.80
N ASN A 114 0.15 -4.51 9.11
CA ASN A 114 0.39 -4.93 10.48
C ASN A 114 1.86 -4.70 10.83
N ILE A 115 2.16 -3.62 11.56
CA ILE A 115 3.54 -3.21 11.83
C ILE A 115 4.08 -3.84 13.12
N LYS A 116 5.36 -4.19 13.09
CA LYS A 116 6.15 -4.73 14.21
C LYS A 116 7.39 -3.88 14.35
N CYS A 117 7.27 -2.79 15.08
CA CYS A 117 8.34 -1.83 15.23
C CYS A 117 8.66 -1.60 16.71
N THR A 118 9.95 -1.41 17.01
CA THR A 118 10.43 -1.23 18.40
C THR A 118 11.21 0.06 18.60
N LYS A 119 11.61 0.75 17.52
CA LYS A 119 12.50 1.93 17.56
C LYS A 119 12.26 2.86 16.36
N HIS A 120 12.50 4.15 16.56
CA HIS A 120 12.56 5.17 15.50
C HIS A 120 13.88 5.01 14.72
N ILE A 121 13.95 4.05 13.79
CA ILE A 121 15.20 3.77 13.04
C ILE A 121 15.18 4.42 11.64
N GLN A 122 14.02 4.83 11.13
CA GLN A 122 13.89 5.12 9.70
C GLN A 122 14.11 6.59 9.35
N THR A 123 14.91 6.82 8.30
CA THR A 123 15.20 8.15 7.74
C THR A 123 14.26 8.50 6.58
N THR A 124 13.51 7.53 6.07
CA THR A 124 12.58 7.68 4.95
C THR A 124 11.21 7.14 5.35
N PRO A 125 10.11 7.76 4.89
CA PRO A 125 8.77 7.21 5.07
C PRO A 125 8.65 5.83 4.44
N GLN A 126 7.90 4.96 5.11
CA GLN A 126 7.66 3.60 4.67
C GLN A 126 6.54 3.52 3.65
N LEU A 127 5.56 4.41 3.75
CA LEU A 127 4.51 4.56 2.75
C LEU A 127 4.57 5.97 2.17
N ILE A 128 4.70 6.05 0.85
CA ILE A 128 4.77 7.31 0.12
C ILE A 128 3.70 7.30 -0.96
N PHE A 129 2.81 8.29 -0.91
CA PHE A 129 1.89 8.61 -1.98
C PHE A 129 2.33 9.93 -2.58
N ASN A 130 2.83 9.91 -3.81
CA ASN A 130 3.37 11.08 -4.51
C ASN A 130 2.52 11.36 -5.74
N LYS A 131 1.94 12.57 -5.83
CA LYS A 131 1.06 12.97 -6.94
C LYS A 131 -0.11 12.02 -7.17
N CYS A 132 -0.63 11.45 -6.09
CA CYS A 132 -1.72 10.49 -6.16
C CYS A 132 -3.09 11.17 -6.10
N LYS A 133 -4.08 10.59 -6.78
CA LYS A 133 -5.49 11.00 -6.67
C LYS A 133 -6.32 9.91 -6.01
N PHE A 134 -7.12 10.30 -5.02
CA PHE A 134 -8.06 9.43 -4.30
C PHE A 134 -9.48 9.95 -4.54
N SER A 135 -10.35 9.13 -5.13
CA SER A 135 -11.71 9.54 -5.51
C SER A 135 -12.77 8.47 -5.22
N ALA A 136 -13.86 8.81 -4.54
CA ALA A 136 -14.95 7.87 -4.24
C ALA A 136 -14.45 6.59 -3.55
N LEU A 137 -13.79 6.79 -2.40
CA LEU A 137 -13.20 5.74 -1.58
C LEU A 137 -13.80 5.73 -0.17
N ASP A 138 -13.84 4.56 0.43
CA ASP A 138 -14.16 4.42 1.85
C ASP A 138 -12.97 4.83 2.72
N GLN A 139 -11.86 4.07 2.61
CA GLN A 139 -10.69 4.22 3.47
C GLN A 139 -9.39 4.05 2.70
N ILE A 140 -8.37 4.85 3.02
CA ILE A 140 -7.04 4.67 2.41
C ILE A 140 -6.19 3.73 3.26
N LEU A 141 -6.12 3.93 4.57
CA LEU A 141 -5.12 3.29 5.43
C LEU A 141 -5.74 2.56 6.61
N GLU A 142 -5.20 1.39 6.92
CA GLU A 142 -5.39 0.72 8.20
C GLU A 142 -4.03 0.20 8.67
N VAL A 143 -3.40 0.94 9.57
CA VAL A 143 -2.10 0.56 10.14
C VAL A 143 -2.31 0.18 11.58
N VAL A 144 -2.05 -1.09 11.90
CA VAL A 144 -2.23 -1.65 13.23
C VAL A 144 -0.88 -2.13 13.75
N HIS A 145 -0.54 -1.73 14.98
CA HIS A 145 0.65 -2.26 15.65
C HIS A 145 0.32 -3.62 16.26
N GLU A 146 1.04 -4.67 15.85
CA GLU A 146 0.75 -6.01 16.35
C GLU A 146 1.02 -6.08 17.86
N LYS A 147 -0.01 -6.45 18.62
CA LYS A 147 0.06 -6.56 20.08
C LYS A 147 1.00 -7.69 20.47
N ASP A 148 2.21 -7.32 20.83
CA ASP A 148 3.12 -8.20 21.53
C ASP A 148 3.54 -7.53 22.84
N ASP A 149 3.05 -8.10 23.94
CA ASP A 149 3.22 -7.61 25.32
C ASP A 149 4.69 -7.56 25.76
N SER A 150 5.60 -8.16 24.98
CA SER A 150 7.04 -8.16 25.24
C SER A 150 7.77 -6.92 24.70
N PHE A 151 7.13 -6.11 23.83
CA PHE A 151 7.79 -4.99 23.17
C PHE A 151 7.40 -3.61 23.74
N LYS A 152 8.41 -2.79 24.03
CA LYS A 152 8.22 -1.37 24.33
C LYS A 152 7.83 -0.67 23.03
N LYS A 153 6.56 -0.29 22.90
CA LYS A 153 6.04 0.44 21.74
C LYS A 153 6.77 1.76 21.54
N SER A 154 7.07 2.10 20.28
CA SER A 154 7.65 3.39 19.88
C SER A 154 6.62 4.14 19.03
N TYR A 155 6.25 5.35 19.46
CA TYR A 155 5.16 6.14 18.87
C TYR A 155 5.49 6.79 17.52
N GLU A 156 6.70 6.57 16.97
CA GLU A 156 7.22 7.27 15.79
C GLU A 156 8.02 6.32 14.89
N CYS A 157 7.70 5.04 14.93
CA CYS A 157 8.48 4.03 14.22
C CYS A 157 8.08 3.86 12.75
N PHE A 158 6.89 4.38 12.39
CA PHE A 158 6.27 4.26 11.09
C PHE A 158 5.92 5.66 10.58
N SER A 159 6.11 5.91 9.30
CA SER A 159 5.87 7.22 8.68
C SER A 159 5.22 7.04 7.32
N ILE A 160 4.18 7.83 7.12
CA ILE A 160 3.33 7.83 5.94
C ILE A 160 3.31 9.26 5.40
N LEU A 161 3.67 9.41 4.12
CA LEU A 161 3.74 10.71 3.47
C LEU A 161 2.75 10.77 2.30
N PHE A 162 1.86 11.75 2.34
CA PHE A 162 1.05 12.18 1.19
C PHE A 162 1.63 13.47 0.63
N LYS A 163 2.19 13.41 -0.56
CA LYS A 163 2.85 14.53 -1.24
C LYS A 163 2.12 14.87 -2.54
N ASP A 164 1.76 16.14 -2.71
CA ASP A 164 1.06 16.66 -3.89
C ASP A 164 -0.21 15.82 -4.23
N CYS A 165 -0.91 15.34 -3.20
CA CYS A 165 -2.03 14.41 -3.35
C CYS A 165 -3.39 15.14 -3.39
N PHE A 166 -4.33 14.60 -4.16
CA PHE A 166 -5.69 15.12 -4.27
C PHE A 166 -6.72 14.12 -3.73
N PHE A 167 -7.66 14.62 -2.94
CA PHE A 167 -8.69 13.81 -2.27
C PHE A 167 -10.08 14.34 -2.60
N GLU A 168 -10.97 13.47 -3.07
CA GLU A 168 -12.33 13.81 -3.49
C GLU A 168 -13.30 12.70 -3.09
N ASN A 169 -14.41 13.03 -2.41
CA ASN A 169 -15.40 12.03 -1.99
C ASN A 169 -14.80 10.84 -1.21
N LEU A 170 -13.82 11.12 -0.35
CA LEU A 170 -13.25 10.16 0.58
C LEU A 170 -14.04 10.18 1.89
N LYS A 171 -14.44 9.02 2.41
CA LYS A 171 -15.14 8.98 3.71
C LYS A 171 -14.17 9.21 4.87
N PHE A 172 -13.02 8.52 4.87
CA PHE A 172 -12.01 8.62 5.94
C PHE A 172 -10.61 8.33 5.39
N ILE A 173 -9.58 9.01 5.91
CA ILE A 173 -8.17 8.68 5.59
C ILE A 173 -7.86 7.26 6.09
N GLY A 174 -8.17 6.97 7.35
CA GLY A 174 -7.86 5.68 7.96
C GLY A 174 -7.62 5.73 9.46
N GLU A 175 -7.37 4.55 10.04
CA GLU A 175 -6.86 4.37 11.39
C GLU A 175 -5.36 4.04 11.31
N VAL A 176 -4.56 4.74 12.12
CA VAL A 176 -3.11 4.65 12.05
C VAL A 176 -2.54 4.61 13.46
N ASP A 177 -2.10 3.42 13.88
CA ASP A 177 -1.47 3.16 15.16
C ASP A 177 0.05 3.34 15.09
N PHE A 178 0.62 4.11 16.02
CA PHE A 178 2.08 4.29 16.18
C PHE A 178 2.82 4.75 14.91
N ALA A 179 2.13 5.49 14.03
CA ALA A 179 2.74 6.11 12.86
C ALA A 179 2.54 7.62 12.81
N ASN A 180 3.51 8.28 12.21
CA ASN A 180 3.44 9.67 11.81
C ASN A 180 2.79 9.76 10.42
N LEU A 181 1.80 10.64 10.31
CA LEU A 181 1.10 10.92 9.07
C LEU A 181 1.39 12.37 8.65
N GLU A 182 2.01 12.55 7.50
CA GLU A 182 2.39 13.86 6.97
C GLU A 182 1.67 14.15 5.65
N PHE A 183 1.17 15.37 5.50
CA PHE A 183 0.58 15.89 4.28
C PHE A 183 1.40 17.09 3.79
N ASN A 184 1.92 17.00 2.58
CA ASN A 184 2.71 18.03 1.92
C ASN A 184 2.07 18.34 0.56
N ASN A 185 1.03 19.18 0.58
CA ASN A 185 0.20 19.55 -0.57
C ASN A 185 0.30 21.05 -0.86
#